data_AF-A0A2U2S6R8-F1
#
_entry.id   AF-A0A2U2S6R8-F1
#
_cell.length_a   1.000
_cell.length_b   1.000
_cell.length_c   1.000
_cell.angle_alpha   90.00
_cell.angle_beta   90.00
_cell.angle_gamma   90.00
#
_symmetry.space_group_name_H-M   'P 1'
#
loop_
_entity.id
_entity.type
_entity.pdbx_description
1 polymer ?
#
loop_
_entity_poly.entity_id
_entity_poly.type
_entity_poly.pdbx_seq_one_letter_code
_entity_poly.pdbx_strand_id
1 'polypeptide(L)'
;MTDQAESPNVASEEPGQTQPQESENLSVPSSSITEGLSPTQVGPGDERTWGILAHLSVLVNLVTGFGGPIAALIIYLVYRNRSRFVAYHALQSLIFQLIGWYGGGTLIGVMWAIVGVLSALIIGVVLIPFALVLTLIFGLLPLGTLIYGCYGAYQVSQGKDFRYWLVGDWVRGTLTGV
;
A
#
# COMPACT_ATOMS: atom_id res chain seq x y z
N MET A 1 -55.77 28.75 63.76
CA MET A 1 -55.57 27.61 62.86
C MET A 1 -54.56 28.05 61.82
N THR A 2 -53.36 27.44 61.85
CA THR A 2 -52.42 27.13 60.72
C THR A 2 -52.18 28.21 59.65
N ASP A 3 -50.99 28.52 59.15
CA ASP A 3 -49.65 27.92 59.23
C ASP A 3 -48.65 28.91 58.58
N GLN A 4 -47.36 28.77 58.92
CA GLN A 4 -46.12 28.84 58.08
C GLN A 4 -46.02 29.84 56.90
N ALA A 5 -44.89 30.44 56.50
CA ALA A 5 -43.49 30.55 56.90
C ALA A 5 -42.83 31.54 55.89
N GLU A 6 -41.54 31.82 56.08
CA GLU A 6 -40.58 32.28 55.06
C GLU A 6 -40.22 33.79 55.03
N SER A 7 -39.11 34.11 55.73
CA SER A 7 -38.14 35.17 55.40
C SER A 7 -37.05 34.54 54.50
N PRO A 8 -36.24 35.27 53.68
CA PRO A 8 -35.26 36.28 54.16
C PRO A 8 -35.01 37.48 53.19
N ASN A 9 -34.80 38.69 53.72
CA ASN A 9 -33.51 39.37 53.93
C ASN A 9 -32.57 39.45 52.69
N VAL A 10 -32.50 40.63 52.07
CA VAL A 10 -31.53 41.00 51.04
C VAL A 10 -31.03 42.42 51.30
N ALA A 11 -29.72 42.58 51.05
CA ALA A 11 -28.97 43.81 50.80
C ALA A 11 -28.12 44.36 51.96
N SER A 12 -26.84 43.97 51.93
CA SER A 12 -25.73 44.85 52.30
C SER A 12 -24.65 44.72 51.21
N GLU A 13 -24.40 45.82 50.50
CA GLU A 13 -23.25 46.00 49.61
C GLU A 13 -21.99 46.34 50.43
N GLU A 14 -20.83 45.79 50.04
CA GLU A 14 -19.51 46.35 50.38
C GLU A 14 -18.55 46.18 49.17
N PRO A 15 -17.75 47.21 48.79
CA PRO A 15 -16.92 47.20 47.60
C PRO A 15 -15.45 46.83 47.86
N GLY A 16 -14.86 46.11 46.91
CA GLY A 16 -13.44 46.28 46.54
C GLY A 16 -12.43 45.33 47.15
N GLN A 17 -12.21 44.18 46.49
CA GLN A 17 -10.87 43.58 46.39
C GLN A 17 -10.62 43.06 44.98
N THR A 18 -9.57 43.60 44.35
CA THR A 18 -8.97 43.22 43.08
C THR A 18 -8.60 41.74 43.04
N GLN A 19 -9.21 40.98 42.13
CA GLN A 19 -8.70 39.69 41.65
C GLN A 19 -7.71 39.92 40.50
N PRO A 20 -6.56 39.20 40.43
CA PRO A 20 -5.70 39.21 39.26
C PRO A 20 -6.48 38.62 38.08
N GLN A 21 -6.43 39.31 36.93
CA GLN A 21 -6.99 38.78 35.69
C GLN A 21 -6.34 37.45 35.35
N GLU A 22 -7.16 36.39 35.40
CA GLU A 22 -6.91 35.11 34.78
C GLU A 22 -6.79 35.36 33.28
N SER A 23 -5.57 35.24 32.77
CA SER A 23 -5.23 35.43 31.38
C SER A 23 -6.13 34.56 30.51
N GLU A 24 -6.96 35.24 29.74
CA GLU A 24 -7.78 34.74 28.66
C GLU A 24 -7.01 33.64 27.90
N ASN A 25 -7.53 32.42 28.02
CA ASN A 25 -7.09 31.23 27.31
C ASN A 25 -7.24 31.47 25.80
N LEU A 26 -6.22 32.11 25.22
CA LEU A 26 -6.01 32.11 23.79
C LEU A 26 -5.68 30.66 23.43
N SER A 27 -6.69 29.96 22.96
CA SER A 27 -6.57 28.65 22.30
C SER A 27 -5.76 28.83 21.02
N VAL A 28 -4.45 28.92 21.19
CA VAL A 28 -3.49 28.67 20.13
C VAL A 28 -3.79 27.24 19.68
N PRO A 29 -4.11 26.99 18.40
CA PRO A 29 -4.14 25.63 17.91
C PRO A 29 -2.74 25.09 18.11
N SER A 30 -2.58 24.18 19.08
CA SER A 30 -1.36 23.42 19.33
C SER A 30 -0.93 22.83 18.00
N SER A 31 -0.03 23.54 17.34
CA SER A 31 0.74 23.03 16.22
C SER A 31 1.59 21.94 16.85
N SER A 32 1.07 20.72 16.74
CA SER A 32 1.69 19.44 17.02
C SER A 32 3.12 19.59 17.53
N ILE A 33 3.20 19.63 18.86
CA ILE A 33 4.41 19.48 19.64
C ILE A 33 5.23 18.37 18.98
N THR A 34 6.44 18.74 18.55
CA THR A 34 7.62 17.91 18.35
C THR A 34 7.42 16.46 18.82
N GLU A 35 6.80 15.64 17.98
CA GLU A 35 6.67 14.21 18.23
C GLU A 35 8.06 13.62 17.96
N GLY A 36 8.63 12.98 18.98
CA GLY A 36 10.02 12.56 18.99
C GLY A 36 10.42 11.81 17.73
N LEU A 37 11.25 12.45 16.92
CA LEU A 37 11.95 11.83 15.80
C LEU A 37 12.89 10.76 16.36
N SER A 38 12.40 9.54 16.53
CA SER A 38 13.27 8.39 16.41
C SER A 38 13.76 8.40 14.95
N PRO A 39 15.07 8.50 14.69
CA PRO A 39 15.64 8.73 13.34
C PRO A 39 15.42 7.57 12.35
N THR A 40 14.56 6.60 12.70
CA THR A 40 14.35 5.34 11.99
C THR A 40 12.92 5.18 11.46
N GLN A 41 11.95 5.96 11.95
CA GLN A 41 10.55 5.90 11.50
C GLN A 41 10.32 6.83 10.30
N VAL A 42 9.66 6.33 9.27
CA VAL A 42 9.40 7.03 8.02
C VAL A 42 8.09 7.81 8.18
N GLY A 43 8.06 9.09 7.79
CA GLY A 43 6.84 9.89 7.88
C GLY A 43 5.73 9.40 6.93
N PRO A 44 4.44 9.59 7.23
CA PRO A 44 3.33 9.07 6.42
C PRO A 44 3.37 9.47 4.93
N GLY A 45 3.85 10.69 4.63
CA GLY A 45 4.01 11.17 3.26
C GLY A 45 5.12 10.43 2.48
N ASP A 46 6.22 10.12 3.17
CA ASP A 46 7.33 9.36 2.60
C ASP A 46 6.92 7.91 2.38
N GLU A 47 6.24 7.29 3.34
CA GLU A 47 5.73 5.91 3.21
C GLU A 47 4.83 5.76 1.98
N ARG A 48 3.91 6.72 1.77
CA ARG A 48 3.05 6.75 0.59
C ARG A 48 3.86 6.89 -0.70
N THR A 49 4.87 7.75 -0.72
CA THR A 49 5.74 7.93 -1.89
C THR A 49 6.48 6.64 -2.24
N TRP A 50 7.08 5.97 -1.25
CA TRP A 50 7.79 4.71 -1.47
C TRP A 50 6.86 3.56 -1.87
N GLY A 51 5.63 3.51 -1.34
CA GLY A 51 4.60 2.58 -1.80
C GLY A 51 4.22 2.79 -3.27
N ILE A 52 4.03 4.05 -3.69
CA ILE A 52 3.77 4.41 -5.09
C ILE A 52 4.92 3.96 -5.99
N LEU A 53 6.16 4.30 -5.63
CA LEU A 53 7.36 3.93 -6.39
C LEU A 53 7.51 2.41 -6.52
N ALA A 54 7.18 1.67 -5.45
CA ALA A 54 7.23 0.22 -5.50
C ALA A 54 6.26 -0.36 -6.53
N HIS A 55 5.06 0.20 -6.68
CA HIS A 55 4.13 -0.20 -7.74
C HIS A 55 4.54 0.28 -9.13
N LEU A 56 5.04 1.51 -9.26
CA LEU A 56 5.51 2.07 -10.53
C LEU A 56 6.79 1.42 -11.06
N SER A 57 7.51 0.67 -10.22
CA SER A 57 8.67 -0.11 -10.65
C SER A 57 8.35 -1.06 -11.81
N VAL A 58 7.09 -1.50 -11.97
CA VAL A 58 6.67 -2.34 -13.11
C VAL A 58 6.97 -1.70 -14.48
N LEU A 59 6.96 -0.36 -14.57
CA LEU A 59 7.26 0.36 -15.81
C LEU A 59 8.73 0.20 -16.23
N VAL A 60 9.63 -0.05 -15.27
CA VAL A 60 11.05 -0.27 -15.54
C VAL A 60 11.28 -1.54 -16.38
N ASN A 61 10.38 -2.53 -16.29
CA ASN A 61 10.44 -3.71 -17.15
C ASN A 61 10.24 -3.40 -18.64
N LEU A 62 9.59 -2.28 -18.99
CA LEU A 62 9.45 -1.89 -20.40
C LEU A 62 10.78 -1.57 -21.06
N VAL A 63 11.76 -1.10 -20.28
CA VAL A 63 13.10 -0.74 -20.77
C VAL A 63 14.09 -1.87 -20.56
N THR A 64 13.99 -2.55 -19.40
CA THR A 64 15.03 -3.48 -18.94
C THR A 64 14.63 -4.95 -19.00
N GLY A 65 13.33 -5.26 -19.15
CA GLY A 65 12.78 -6.61 -19.04
C GLY A 65 12.71 -7.17 -17.60
N PHE A 66 13.59 -6.74 -16.69
CA PHE A 66 13.70 -7.32 -15.35
C PHE A 66 13.98 -6.34 -14.20
N GLY A 67 14.20 -5.06 -14.49
CA GLY A 67 14.56 -4.05 -13.48
C GLY A 67 13.44 -3.69 -12.52
N GLY A 68 12.17 -3.90 -12.88
CA GLY A 68 11.02 -3.61 -12.03
C GLY A 68 10.98 -4.44 -10.74
N PRO A 69 11.03 -5.79 -10.83
CA PRO A 69 11.17 -6.66 -9.67
C PRO A 69 12.40 -6.33 -8.82
N ILE A 70 13.54 -6.02 -9.45
CA ILE A 70 14.75 -5.65 -8.71
C ILE A 70 14.52 -4.37 -7.91
N ALA A 71 13.93 -3.33 -8.52
CA ALA A 71 13.62 -2.09 -7.82
C ALA A 71 12.63 -2.32 -6.67
N ALA A 72 11.56 -3.09 -6.87
CA ALA A 72 10.62 -3.44 -5.81
C ALA A 72 11.29 -4.23 -4.66
N LEU A 73 12.19 -5.16 -4.99
CA LEU A 73 12.95 -5.92 -4.01
C LEU A 73 13.90 -5.02 -3.19
N ILE A 74 14.59 -4.09 -3.85
CA ILE A 74 15.46 -3.13 -3.16
C ILE A 74 14.62 -2.29 -2.19
N ILE A 75 13.47 -1.76 -2.62
CA ILE A 75 12.57 -1.00 -1.74
C ILE A 75 12.13 -1.85 -0.56
N TYR A 76 11.72 -3.10 -0.79
CA TYR A 76 11.35 -4.03 0.29
C TYR A 76 12.51 -4.22 1.29
N LEU A 77 13.73 -4.50 0.83
CA LEU A 77 14.87 -4.75 1.71
C LEU A 77 15.31 -3.51 2.50
N VAL A 78 15.19 -2.32 1.92
CA VAL A 78 15.51 -1.05 2.62
C VAL A 78 14.46 -0.72 3.67
N TYR A 79 13.17 -0.97 3.39
CA TYR A 79 12.06 -0.53 4.23
C TYR A 79 11.46 -1.61 5.13
N ARG A 80 11.81 -2.90 4.98
CA ARG A 80 11.27 -4.03 5.77
C ARG A 80 11.31 -3.83 7.29
N ASN A 81 12.31 -3.12 7.79
CA ASN A 81 12.49 -2.87 9.23
C ASN A 81 12.14 -1.42 9.62
N ARG A 82 11.79 -0.56 8.66
CA ARG A 82 11.52 0.88 8.87
C ARG A 82 10.05 1.21 8.76
N SER A 83 9.35 0.59 7.80
CA SER A 83 7.93 0.81 7.54
C SER A 83 7.26 -0.49 7.06
N ARG A 84 6.27 -0.96 7.83
CA ARG A 84 5.45 -2.11 7.46
C ARG A 84 4.57 -1.82 6.25
N PHE A 85 4.12 -0.57 6.09
CA PHE A 85 3.33 -0.14 4.95
C PHE A 85 4.12 -0.25 3.65
N VAL A 86 5.32 0.34 3.60
CA VAL A 86 6.18 0.28 2.40
C VAL A 86 6.60 -1.15 2.11
N ALA A 87 6.97 -1.91 3.15
CA ALA A 87 7.35 -3.31 3.01
C ALA A 87 6.23 -4.16 2.40
N TYR A 88 4.99 -3.97 2.86
CA TYR A 88 3.80 -4.63 2.32
C TYR A 88 3.63 -4.31 0.83
N HIS A 89 3.56 -3.04 0.45
CA HIS A 89 3.36 -2.65 -0.95
C HIS A 89 4.50 -3.09 -1.87
N ALA A 90 5.74 -3.02 -1.39
CA ALA A 90 6.90 -3.45 -2.13
C ALA A 90 6.92 -4.96 -2.38
N LEU A 91 6.65 -5.77 -1.36
CA LEU A 91 6.59 -7.23 -1.50
C LEU A 91 5.42 -7.65 -2.40
N GLN A 92 4.27 -6.99 -2.24
CA GLN A 92 3.09 -7.23 -3.07
C GLN A 92 3.37 -6.95 -4.55
N SER A 93 4.00 -5.81 -4.84
CA SER A 93 4.41 -5.42 -6.20
C SER A 93 5.44 -6.38 -6.76
N LEU A 94 6.45 -6.76 -5.97
CA LEU A 94 7.49 -7.70 -6.35
C LEU A 94 6.89 -9.03 -6.85
N ILE A 95 6.10 -9.70 -6.01
CA ILE A 95 5.53 -11.00 -6.34
C ILE A 95 4.58 -10.90 -7.53
N PHE A 96 3.77 -9.85 -7.59
CA PHE A 96 2.84 -9.67 -8.70
C PHE A 96 3.56 -9.48 -10.04
N GLN A 97 4.65 -8.70 -10.05
CA GLN A 97 5.49 -8.56 -11.24
C GLN A 97 6.13 -9.89 -11.63
N LEU A 98 6.63 -10.68 -10.67
CA LEU A 98 7.22 -11.99 -10.97
C LEU A 98 6.22 -12.93 -11.65
N ILE A 99 4.99 -12.97 -11.15
CA ILE A 99 3.92 -13.81 -11.69
C ILE A 99 3.54 -13.36 -13.10
N GLY A 100 3.30 -12.06 -13.32
CA GLY A 100 2.81 -11.61 -14.62
C GLY A 100 3.87 -11.50 -15.71
N TRP A 101 5.11 -11.14 -15.37
CA TRP A 101 6.20 -11.06 -16.35
C TRP A 101 6.87 -12.41 -16.61
N TYR A 102 7.16 -13.18 -15.56
CA TYR A 102 7.88 -14.44 -15.72
C TYR A 102 6.98 -15.66 -15.66
N GLY A 103 5.95 -15.66 -14.82
CA GLY A 103 5.04 -16.80 -14.71
C GLY A 103 4.42 -17.18 -16.06
N GLY A 104 3.85 -16.21 -16.78
CA GLY A 104 3.30 -16.42 -18.14
C GLY A 104 4.35 -16.96 -19.12
N GLY A 105 5.54 -16.36 -19.16
CA GLY A 105 6.64 -16.79 -20.03
C GLY A 105 7.13 -18.20 -19.71
N THR A 106 7.25 -18.55 -18.43
CA THR A 106 7.61 -19.92 -18.00
C THR A 106 6.56 -20.93 -18.43
N LEU A 107 5.27 -20.63 -18.25
CA LEU A 107 4.17 -21.50 -18.70
C LEU A 107 4.19 -21.70 -20.22
N ILE A 108 4.39 -20.62 -20.99
CA ILE A 108 4.54 -20.67 -22.44
C ILE A 108 5.73 -21.55 -22.83
N GLY A 109 6.89 -21.35 -22.21
CA GLY A 109 8.11 -22.11 -22.50
C GLY A 109 7.95 -23.61 -22.25
N VAL A 110 7.37 -23.99 -21.10
CA VAL A 110 7.10 -25.40 -20.75
C VAL A 110 6.10 -26.02 -21.73
N MET A 111 5.02 -25.31 -22.04
CA MET A 111 4.02 -25.77 -23.01
C MET A 111 4.64 -26.01 -24.39
N TRP A 112 5.44 -25.07 -24.91
CA TRP A 112 6.10 -25.22 -26.22
C TRP A 112 7.16 -26.31 -26.22
N ALA A 113 7.87 -26.54 -25.12
CA ALA A 113 8.78 -27.68 -24.99
C ALA A 113 8.02 -29.01 -25.13
N ILE A 114 6.87 -29.15 -24.45
CA ILE A 114 6.02 -30.35 -24.55
C ILE A 114 5.48 -30.52 -25.97
N VAL A 115 4.92 -29.45 -26.56
CA VAL A 115 4.40 -29.47 -27.93
C VAL A 115 5.50 -29.82 -28.94
N GLY A 116 6.70 -29.28 -28.77
CA GLY A 116 7.86 -29.55 -29.63
C GLY A 116 8.26 -31.03 -29.59
N VAL A 117 8.37 -31.62 -28.39
CA VAL A 117 8.68 -33.05 -28.21
C VAL A 117 7.58 -33.92 -28.84
N LEU A 118 6.31 -33.62 -28.59
CA LEU A 118 5.19 -34.39 -29.14
C LEU A 118 5.03 -34.25 -30.66
N SER A 119 5.59 -33.19 -31.25
CA SER A 119 5.51 -32.97 -32.71
C SER A 119 6.27 -34.04 -33.50
N ALA A 120 7.28 -34.67 -32.88
CA ALA A 120 7.95 -35.85 -33.45
C ALA A 120 6.99 -37.04 -33.67
N LEU A 121 5.86 -37.08 -32.96
CA LEU A 121 4.84 -38.13 -33.03
C LEU A 121 3.58 -37.72 -33.81
N ILE A 122 3.63 -36.64 -34.62
CA ILE A 122 2.48 -36.01 -35.31
C ILE A 122 1.46 -35.37 -34.35
N ILE A 123 1.24 -35.95 -33.16
CA ILE A 123 0.34 -35.47 -32.10
C ILE A 123 0.63 -34.02 -31.73
N GLY A 124 1.92 -33.64 -31.61
CA GLY A 124 2.27 -32.26 -31.27
C GLY A 124 1.85 -31.25 -32.34
N VAL A 125 1.82 -31.64 -33.62
CA VAL A 125 1.38 -30.76 -34.71
C VAL A 125 -0.10 -30.39 -34.55
N VAL A 126 -0.92 -31.34 -34.10
CA VAL A 126 -2.35 -31.11 -33.81
C VAL A 126 -2.54 -30.17 -32.61
N LEU A 127 -1.59 -30.12 -31.67
CA LEU A 127 -1.64 -29.26 -30.50
C LEU A 127 -1.19 -27.81 -30.77
N ILE A 128 -0.48 -27.55 -31.87
CA ILE A 128 -0.01 -26.20 -32.23
C ILE A 128 -1.11 -25.12 -32.21
N PRO A 129 -2.29 -25.29 -32.84
CA PRO A 129 -3.33 -24.24 -32.80
C PRO A 129 -3.78 -23.91 -31.37
N PHE A 130 -3.89 -24.91 -30.49
CA PHE A 130 -4.23 -24.69 -29.09
C PHE A 130 -3.10 -23.97 -28.35
N ALA A 131 -1.85 -24.37 -28.57
CA ALA A 131 -0.68 -23.73 -27.99
C ALA A 131 -0.55 -22.25 -28.41
N LEU A 132 -0.90 -21.92 -29.65
CA LEU A 132 -0.95 -20.54 -30.12
C LEU A 132 -2.00 -19.71 -29.37
N VAL A 133 -3.21 -20.23 -29.17
CA VAL A 133 -4.26 -19.54 -28.40
C VAL A 133 -3.82 -19.31 -26.95
N LEU A 134 -3.27 -20.33 -26.30
CA LEU A 134 -2.73 -20.21 -24.93
C LEU A 134 -1.57 -19.21 -24.86
N THR A 135 -0.71 -19.16 -25.87
CA THR A 135 0.37 -18.18 -25.97
C THR A 135 -0.17 -16.75 -26.02
N LEU A 136 -1.24 -16.51 -26.77
CA LEU A 136 -1.90 -15.20 -26.80
C LEU A 136 -2.45 -14.84 -25.42
N ILE A 137 -3.18 -15.76 -24.78
CA ILE A 137 -3.79 -15.52 -23.45
C ILE A 137 -2.72 -15.21 -22.40
N PHE A 138 -1.68 -16.04 -22.28
CA PHE A 138 -0.61 -15.82 -21.32
C PHE A 138 0.28 -14.62 -21.68
N GLY A 139 0.42 -14.32 -22.96
CA GLY A 139 1.12 -13.14 -23.46
C GLY A 139 0.46 -11.81 -23.07
N LEU A 140 -0.82 -11.82 -22.68
CA LEU A 140 -1.52 -10.63 -22.16
C LEU A 140 -1.23 -10.36 -20.66
N LEU A 141 -0.65 -11.30 -19.92
CA LEU A 141 -0.39 -11.14 -18.49
C LEU A 141 0.53 -9.95 -18.15
N PRO A 142 1.65 -9.70 -18.86
CA PRO A 142 2.47 -8.51 -18.62
C PRO A 142 1.69 -7.21 -18.76
N LEU A 143 0.77 -7.12 -19.73
CA LEU A 143 -0.08 -5.96 -19.94
C LEU A 143 -1.04 -5.73 -18.76
N GLY A 144 -1.66 -6.80 -18.28
CA GLY A 144 -2.46 -6.77 -17.05
C GLY A 144 -1.65 -6.27 -15.86
N THR A 145 -0.39 -6.72 -15.72
CA THR A 145 0.44 -6.26 -14.61
C THR A 145 0.84 -4.80 -14.66
N LEU A 146 1.06 -4.24 -15.86
CA LEU A 146 1.35 -2.82 -16.04
C LEU A 146 0.16 -1.98 -15.58
N ILE A 147 -1.05 -2.32 -16.07
CA ILE A 147 -2.28 -1.59 -15.73
C ILE A 147 -2.53 -1.66 -14.22
N TYR A 148 -2.43 -2.86 -13.63
CA TYR A 148 -2.72 -3.06 -12.22
C TYR A 148 -1.63 -2.45 -11.31
N GLY A 149 -0.38 -2.36 -11.78
CA GLY A 149 0.70 -1.61 -11.12
C GLY A 149 0.43 -0.10 -11.10
N CYS A 150 0.06 0.50 -12.23
CA CYS A 150 -0.35 1.90 -12.27
C CYS A 150 -1.59 2.17 -11.40
N TYR A 151 -2.57 1.26 -11.41
CA TYR A 151 -3.74 1.36 -10.56
C TYR A 151 -3.40 1.26 -9.07
N GLY A 152 -2.49 0.35 -8.70
CA GLY A 152 -1.98 0.24 -7.34
C GLY A 152 -1.28 1.51 -6.88
N ALA A 153 -0.40 2.06 -7.72
CA ALA A 153 0.24 3.35 -7.48
C ALA A 153 -0.78 4.48 -7.26
N TYR A 154 -1.82 4.56 -8.10
CA TYR A 154 -2.90 5.53 -7.95
C TYR A 154 -3.69 5.36 -6.64
N GLN A 155 -4.02 4.12 -6.25
CA GLN A 155 -4.76 3.90 -5.01
C GLN A 155 -3.94 4.20 -3.76
N VAL A 156 -2.66 3.84 -3.74
CA VAL A 156 -1.73 4.25 -2.68
C VAL A 156 -1.59 5.77 -2.66
N SER A 157 -1.57 6.41 -3.83
CA SER A 157 -1.66 7.87 -3.96
C SER A 157 -3.03 8.44 -3.58
N GLN A 158 -3.98 7.69 -3.02
CA GLN A 158 -5.18 8.24 -2.38
C GLN A 158 -5.24 7.89 -0.89
N GLY A 159 -4.16 7.33 -0.33
CA GLY A 159 -4.11 6.86 1.06
C GLY A 159 -4.91 5.58 1.30
N LYS A 160 -5.29 4.85 0.24
CA LYS A 160 -6.01 3.58 0.37
C LYS A 160 -5.02 2.43 0.57
N ASP A 161 -5.40 1.46 1.42
CA ASP A 161 -4.68 0.18 1.57
C ASP A 161 -4.94 -0.70 0.34
N PHE A 162 -4.16 -0.46 -0.71
CA PHE A 162 -4.27 -1.17 -1.97
C PHE A 162 -3.80 -2.63 -1.85
N ARG A 163 -4.64 -3.54 -2.34
CA ARG A 163 -4.28 -4.96 -2.44
C ARG A 163 -4.42 -5.52 -3.85
N TYR A 164 -3.41 -6.27 -4.30
CA TYR A 164 -3.55 -7.12 -5.48
C TYR A 164 -4.47 -8.30 -5.14
N TRP A 165 -5.39 -8.67 -6.03
CA TRP A 165 -6.32 -9.78 -5.74
C TRP A 165 -5.58 -11.09 -5.46
N LEU A 166 -4.42 -11.30 -6.12
CA LEU A 166 -3.76 -12.62 -6.15
C LEU A 166 -2.80 -12.77 -4.98
N VAL A 167 -2.11 -11.68 -4.66
CA VAL A 167 -0.95 -11.69 -3.76
C VAL A 167 -1.28 -11.02 -2.43
N GLY A 168 -2.31 -10.18 -2.38
CA GLY A 168 -2.55 -9.29 -1.24
C GLY A 168 -2.79 -10.00 0.09
N ASP A 169 -3.30 -11.22 0.08
CA ASP A 169 -3.49 -12.03 1.28
C ASP A 169 -2.23 -12.80 1.67
N TRP A 170 -1.41 -13.22 0.70
CA TRP A 170 -0.16 -13.95 0.95
C TRP A 170 0.85 -13.11 1.74
N VAL A 171 0.87 -11.80 1.51
CA VAL A 171 1.81 -10.88 2.14
C VAL A 171 1.18 -10.05 3.25
N ARG A 172 -0.09 -10.27 3.59
CA ARG A 172 -0.81 -9.46 4.59
C ARG A 172 -0.15 -9.51 5.98
N GLY A 173 0.51 -10.62 6.32
CA GLY A 173 1.33 -10.75 7.54
C GLY A 173 2.40 -9.67 7.68
N THR A 174 2.97 -9.18 6.56
CA THR A 174 3.97 -8.09 6.59
C THR A 174 3.37 -6.76 7.03
N LEU A 175 2.09 -6.52 6.71
CA LEU A 175 1.36 -5.34 7.14
C LEU A 175 0.89 -5.48 8.59
N THR A 176 0.47 -6.68 9.01
CA THR A 176 -0.13 -6.95 10.34
C THR A 176 0.86 -7.41 11.42
N GLY A 177 2.11 -7.72 11.05
CA GLY A 177 3.21 -8.01 11.97
C GLY A 177 3.06 -9.35 12.70
N VAL A 178 2.31 -10.28 12.08
CA VAL A 178 2.03 -11.64 12.55
C VAL A 178 2.51 -12.64 11.52
#